data_AF-A0A927KWC7-F1
#
_entry.id   AF-A0A927KWC7-F1
#
_cell.length_a   1.000
_cell.length_b   1.000
_cell.length_c   1.000
_cell.angle_alpha   90.00
_cell.angle_beta   90.00
_cell.angle_gamma   90.00
#
_symmetry.space_group_name_H-M   'P 1'
#
loop_
_entity.id
_entity.type
_entity.pdbx_description
1 polymer ?
#
loop_
_entity_poly.entity_id
_entity_poly.type
_entity_poly.pdbx_seq_one_letter_code
_entity_poly.pdbx_strand_id
1 'polypeptide(L)'
;MRHGSLYGITGSACRSEGRQCGNAFRWKYHRDVPMADGSKTNFGFDYWFFLQDEDHMSVHASLTKLGIEVAALNAFYERVN
;
A
#
# COMPACT_ATOMS: atom_id res chain seq x y z
N MET A 1 -21.23 -22.05 5.45
CA MET A 1 -21.87 -20.72 5.51
C MET A 1 -20.81 -19.65 5.23
N ARG A 2 -21.04 -18.88 4.16
CA ARG A 2 -20.43 -17.62 3.68
C ARG A 2 -18.90 -17.40 3.79
N HIS A 3 -18.24 -17.66 2.65
CA HIS A 3 -17.08 -16.90 2.15
C HIS A 3 -17.44 -15.41 2.05
N GLY A 4 -16.65 -14.52 2.67
CA GLY A 4 -16.77 -13.07 2.59
C GLY A 4 -15.67 -12.49 1.71
N SER A 5 -15.95 -12.36 0.41
CA SER A 5 -15.18 -11.56 -0.54
C SER A 5 -15.31 -10.07 -0.18
N LEU A 6 -14.20 -9.39 0.06
CA LEU A 6 -14.10 -7.93 0.12
C LEU A 6 -13.03 -7.47 -0.87
N TYR A 7 -13.34 -7.63 -2.15
CA TYR A 7 -12.68 -6.89 -3.22
C TYR A 7 -13.13 -5.44 -3.15
N GLY A 8 -12.27 -4.59 -2.59
CA GLY A 8 -12.42 -3.14 -2.57
C GLY A 8 -11.09 -2.47 -2.88
N ILE A 9 -10.56 -2.71 -4.09
CA ILE A 9 -9.39 -2.00 -4.60
C ILE A 9 -9.87 -0.62 -5.09
N THR A 10 -9.90 0.38 -4.20
CA THR A 10 -10.06 1.78 -4.61
C THR A 10 -8.68 2.43 -4.67
N GLY A 11 -7.98 2.21 -5.78
CA GLY A 11 -6.77 2.95 -6.11
C GLY A 11 -7.13 4.29 -6.74
N SER A 12 -7.04 5.37 -5.96
CA SER A 12 -7.06 6.74 -6.51
C SER A 12 -5.62 7.13 -6.88
N ALA A 13 -5.22 6.79 -8.09
CA ALA A 13 -4.01 7.27 -8.73
C ALA A 13 -4.45 8.02 -9.98
N CYS A 14 -4.98 9.24 -9.83
CA CYS A 14 -5.98 9.72 -10.78
C CYS A 14 -7.19 8.74 -10.82
N ARG A 15 -8.26 9.06 -11.52
CA ARG A 15 -9.48 8.25 -11.53
C ARG A 15 -9.17 6.85 -12.11
N SER A 16 -9.32 5.81 -11.27
CA SER A 16 -9.47 4.39 -11.63
C SER A 16 -8.98 3.97 -13.02
N GLU A 17 -7.79 3.40 -13.13
CA GLU A 17 -7.36 2.38 -14.10
C GLU A 17 -5.85 2.25 -13.96
N GLY A 18 -5.34 1.04 -13.71
CA GLY A 18 -3.90 0.79 -13.52
C GLY A 18 -3.07 1.14 -14.76
N ARG A 19 -2.77 2.42 -14.97
CA ARG A 19 -1.81 2.94 -15.93
C ARG A 19 -0.66 3.60 -15.17
N GLN A 20 0.56 3.12 -15.44
CA GLN A 20 1.79 3.81 -15.12
C GLN A 20 1.68 5.28 -15.57
N CYS A 21 1.78 6.21 -14.63
CA CYS A 21 2.04 7.61 -14.94
C CYS A 21 3.54 7.83 -14.77
N GLY A 22 4.32 7.53 -15.81
CA GLY A 22 5.78 7.54 -15.73
C GLY A 22 6.33 6.44 -14.82
N ASN A 23 7.33 6.76 -14.02
CA ASN A 23 8.02 5.80 -13.17
C ASN A 23 7.36 5.58 -11.79
N ALA A 24 6.20 6.20 -11.54
CA ALA A 24 5.53 6.15 -10.24
C ALA A 24 4.25 5.31 -10.25
N PHE A 25 4.06 4.52 -9.19
CA PHE A 25 2.85 3.74 -8.93
C PHE A 25 2.39 3.93 -7.49
N ARG A 26 1.10 4.24 -7.28
CA ARG A 26 0.52 4.43 -5.95
C ARG A 26 -0.46 3.31 -5.62
N TRP A 27 -0.27 2.67 -4.46
CA TRP A 27 -1.16 1.65 -3.94
C TRP A 27 -1.73 2.04 -2.59
N LYS A 28 -3.06 2.15 -2.52
CA LYS A 28 -3.78 2.53 -1.31
C LYS A 28 -4.85 1.50 -0.98
N TYR A 29 -4.90 1.06 0.28
CA TYR A 29 -5.93 0.15 0.78
C TYR A 29 -6.09 0.24 2.30
N HIS A 30 -7.16 -0.34 2.83
CA HIS A 30 -7.36 -0.52 4.27
C HIS A 30 -7.39 -2.01 4.61
N ARG A 31 -6.93 -2.39 5.80
CA ARG A 31 -6.94 -3.77 6.27
C ARG A 31 -7.20 -3.83 7.77
N ASP A 32 -8.03 -4.78 8.18
CA ASP A 32 -8.14 -5.19 9.58
C ASP A 32 -6.95 -6.07 9.96
N VAL A 33 -6.13 -5.58 10.89
CA VAL A 33 -4.96 -6.29 11.41
C VAL A 33 -5.33 -6.89 12.77
N PRO A 34 -5.16 -8.21 12.97
CA PRO A 34 -5.37 -8.84 14.27
C PRO A 34 -4.28 -8.39 15.25
N MET A 35 -4.69 -8.06 16.47
CA MET A 35 -3.82 -7.69 17.57
C MET A 35 -3.53 -8.90 18.47
N ALA A 36 -2.50 -8.82 19.31
CA ALA A 36 -2.12 -9.89 20.22
C ALA A 36 -3.22 -10.27 21.23
N ASP A 37 -4.11 -9.33 21.57
CA ASP A 37 -5.25 -9.53 22.47
C ASP A 37 -6.49 -10.14 21.78
N GLY A 38 -6.41 -10.47 20.48
CA GLY A 38 -7.52 -11.02 19.70
C GLY A 38 -8.47 -9.97 19.12
N SER A 39 -8.29 -8.69 19.45
CA SER A 39 -9.02 -7.60 18.79
C SER A 39 -8.53 -7.38 17.35
N LYS A 40 -9.28 -6.61 16.56
CA LYS A 40 -8.87 -6.16 15.22
C LYS A 40 -8.79 -4.66 15.20
N THR A 41 -7.74 -4.12 14.58
CA THR A 41 -7.62 -2.68 14.30
C THR A 41 -7.59 -2.48 12.79
N ASN A 42 -8.41 -1.55 12.29
CA ASN A 42 -8.32 -1.11 10.91
C ASN A 42 -7.15 -0.14 10.71
N PHE A 43 -6.27 -0.46 9.76
CA PHE A 43 -5.19 0.40 9.33
C PHE A 43 -5.36 0.80 7.88
N GLY A 44 -5.04 2.06 7.58
CA GLY A 44 -4.92 2.56 6.21
C GLY A 44 -3.47 2.52 5.77
N PHE A 45 -3.24 1.99 4.58
CA PHE A 45 -1.93 1.86 3.96
C PHE A 45 -1.89 2.70 2.68
N ASP A 46 -0.83 3.49 2.51
CA ASP A 46 -0.59 4.32 1.32
C ASP A 46 0.88 4.15 0.90
N TYR A 47 1.11 3.51 -0.23
CA TYR A 47 2.43 3.21 -0.76
C TYR A 47 2.65 3.94 -2.08
N TRP A 48 3.80 4.56 -2.22
CA TRP A 48 4.33 5.05 -3.48
C TRP A 48 5.56 4.25 -3.87
N PHE A 49 5.55 3.71 -5.07
CA PHE A 49 6.65 3.01 -5.70
C PHE A 49 7.20 3.89 -6.81
N PHE A 50 8.52 4.05 -6.86
CA PHE A 50 9.22 4.86 -7.86
C PHE A 50 10.34 4.02 -8.49
N LEU A 51 10.12 3.59 -9.74
CA LEU A 51 11.11 2.88 -10.53
C LEU A 51 12.21 3.87 -10.95
N GLN A 52 13.47 3.60 -10.62
CA GLN A 52 14.58 4.49 -11.00
C GLN A 52 15.13 4.09 -12.37
N ASP A 53 15.30 2.79 -12.57
CA ASP A 53 15.65 2.13 -13.83
C ASP A 53 15.12 0.70 -13.83
N GLU A 54 15.56 -0.15 -14.76
CA GLU A 54 15.07 -1.52 -14.87
C GLU A 54 15.37 -2.37 -13.62
N ASP A 55 16.47 -2.12 -12.92
CA ASP A 55 16.96 -2.91 -11.78
C ASP A 55 16.66 -2.28 -10.42
N HIS A 56 16.41 -0.97 -10.35
CA HIS A 56 16.30 -0.25 -9.07
C HIS A 56 14.93 0.40 -8.85
N MET A 57 14.41 0.29 -7.64
CA MET A 57 13.15 0.92 -7.21
C MET A 57 13.25 1.47 -5.79
N SER A 58 12.62 2.60 -5.54
CA SER A 58 12.40 3.11 -4.18
C SER A 58 10.92 3.09 -3.81
N VAL A 59 10.64 2.94 -2.52
CA VAL A 59 9.29 2.90 -1.97
C VAL A 59 9.18 3.83 -0.78
N HIS A 60 8.14 4.64 -0.75
CA HIS A 60 7.68 5.35 0.43
C HIS A 60 6.34 4.77 0.89
N ALA A 61 6.25 4.39 2.16
CA ALA A 61 5.06 3.80 2.77
C ALA A 61 4.59 4.62 3.96
N SER A 62 3.30 4.91 4.02
CA SER A 62 2.63 5.52 5.18
C SER A 62 1.57 4.57 5.72
N LEU A 63 1.58 4.38 7.04
CA LEU A 63 0.61 3.60 7.79
C LEU A 63 -0.20 4.53 8.69
N THR A 64 -1.53 4.45 8.58
CA THR A 64 -2.46 5.26 9.36
C THR A 64 -3.37 4.40 10.22
N LYS A 65 -3.70 4.90 11.42
CA LYS A 65 -4.73 4.34 12.32
C LYS A 65 -5.69 5.46 12.68
N LEU A 66 -6.99 5.24 12.52
CA LEU A 66 -8.03 6.26 12.77
C LEU A 66 -7.78 7.58 12.02
N GLY A 67 -7.19 7.50 10.82
CA GLY A 67 -6.86 8.67 9.99
C GLY A 67 -5.57 9.41 10.37
N ILE A 68 -4.84 8.97 11.40
CA ILE A 68 -3.59 9.56 11.86
C ILE A 68 -2.43 8.68 11.41
N GLU A 69 -1.35 9.26 10.86
CA GLU A 69 -0.13 8.52 10.53
C GLU A 69 0.56 8.04 11.80
N VAL A 70 0.83 6.74 11.87
CA VAL A 70 1.45 6.08 13.03
C VAL A 70 2.79 5.44 12.70
N ALA A 71 3.09 5.23 11.43
CA ALA A 71 4.40 4.77 10.98
C ALA A 71 4.64 5.16 9.52
N ALA A 72 5.91 5.35 9.19
CA ALA A 72 6.38 5.52 7.82
C ALA A 72 7.64 4.66 7.59
N LEU A 73 7.82 4.21 6.35
CA LEU A 73 8.99 3.45 5.92
C LEU A 73 9.45 3.95 4.56
N ASN A 74 10.77 4.06 4.38
CA ASN A 74 11.39 4.16 3.07
C ASN A 74 12.20 2.89 2.81
N ALA A 75 12.08 2.34 1.62
CA ALA A 75 12.83 1.16 1.21
C ALA A 75 13.42 1.36 -0.19
N PHE A 76 14.56 0.73 -0.43
CA PHE A 76 15.20 0.64 -1.73
C PHE A 76 15.32 -0.83 -2.10
N TYR A 77 15.01 -1.15 -3.35
CA TYR A 77 15.04 -2.48 -3.92
C TYR A 77 15.99 -2.46 -5.11
N GLU A 78 16.80 -3.50 -5.22
CA GLU A 78 17.67 -3.79 -6.34
C GLU A 78 17.35 -5.21 -6.82
N ARG A 79 17.22 -5.40 -8.14
CA ARG A 79 17.09 -6.71 -8.75
C ARG A 79 18.46 -7.39 -8.75
N VAL A 80 18.56 -8.52 -8.05
CA VAL A 80 19.76 -9.35 -8.06
C VAL A 80 19.54 -10.51 -9.03
N ASN A 81 20.52 -10.73 -9.93
CA ASN A 81 20.55 -11.82 -10.90
C ASN A 81 21.11 -13.12 -10.31
#